data_AF-K1R5Y7-F1
#
_entry.id   AF-K1R5Y7-F1
#
_cell.length_a   1.000
_cell.length_b   1.000
_cell.length_c   1.000
_cell.angle_alpha   90.00
_cell.angle_beta   90.00
_cell.angle_gamma   90.00
#
_symmetry.space_group_name_H-M   'P 1'
#
loop_
_entity.id
_entity.type
_entity.pdbx_description
1 polymer ?
#
loop_
_entity_poly.entity_id
_entity_poly.type
_entity_poly.pdbx_seq_one_letter_code
_entity_poly.pdbx_strand_id
1 'polypeptide(L)'
;MDFQNKMVNFIPLNGQGKKETVNEYDNDTETSKNVAIQYQICFTEESGKSWIALNTPRKVDASEKSYVDWLRTNLLRKLVNWSSEKKLRTSITSLRLVPVDRYNQLYNTLKEKYGRKFVEIWPEKTDPQKFVYEDVAIATYLLITWEIQRREQKSEKLQSFVDLGCGNGLLVHILQSEGEESITPSAESTFPEFDWLIGNHSDELTPWIPVIAARSSYTCSYFVLPCCHFDFDRKFSQKEANESNYRSYLNFVREVGEVCGFTVQEDTLRIPSTKRVCFIGKTRNYKPEEKDLIDDKIANYINIRSTASSISGTDGNPPAKKQKTGEVWSEGFTPRPSEEKSRNCKSVDSGTVSHIVQTVFDVLLESTECETRQLEDGRVWRKGDKVSCFTVPLLFNFLKRFQEKKPVDFDKSYVSFIVSGGAVQLRDLTLDEPYSKHSKLAKRDKSQYFKTMQCWFYSNHPDGCPRTAQKCHFAHGEQDVRKEQSDACTQ
;
A
#
# COMPACT_ATOMS: atom_id res chain seq x y z
N MET A 1 -12.09 -30.75 2.03
CA MET A 1 -11.86 -31.10 3.44
C MET A 1 -13.21 -31.37 4.05
N ASP A 2 -13.38 -32.57 4.57
CA ASP A 2 -14.62 -33.01 5.22
C ASP A 2 -14.76 -32.24 6.56
N PHE A 3 -15.61 -31.21 6.55
CA PHE A 3 -15.85 -30.33 7.70
C PHE A 3 -16.95 -30.89 8.63
N GLN A 4 -17.45 -32.11 8.40
CA GLN A 4 -18.68 -32.58 9.07
C GLN A 4 -18.55 -32.91 10.56
N ASN A 5 -17.37 -32.87 11.19
CA ASN A 5 -17.26 -33.28 12.61
C ASN A 5 -16.30 -32.46 13.47
N LYS A 6 -16.10 -31.16 13.20
CA LYS A 6 -15.33 -30.30 14.11
C LYS A 6 -16.12 -29.05 14.50
N MET A 7 -16.82 -29.12 15.64
CA MET A 7 -17.24 -27.92 16.37
C MET A 7 -15.98 -27.14 16.77
N VAL A 8 -15.83 -25.92 16.29
CA VAL A 8 -14.73 -25.03 16.70
C VAL A 8 -15.31 -23.94 17.58
N ASN A 9 -15.06 -24.04 18.88
CA ASN A 9 -15.34 -22.97 19.82
C ASN A 9 -14.27 -21.88 19.64
N PHE A 10 -14.67 -20.69 19.22
CA PHE A 10 -13.78 -19.54 19.16
C PHE A 10 -13.93 -18.72 20.45
N ILE A 11 -12.88 -18.72 21.26
CA ILE A 11 -12.69 -17.74 22.33
C ILE A 11 -11.77 -16.66 21.73
N PRO A 12 -12.10 -15.36 21.81
CA PRO A 12 -11.18 -14.33 21.37
C PRO A 12 -9.82 -14.51 22.07
N LEU A 13 -8.73 -14.48 21.30
CA LEU A 13 -7.36 -14.46 21.81
C LEU A 13 -7.12 -13.12 22.53
N ASN A 14 -7.58 -13.07 23.79
CA ASN A 14 -7.11 -12.25 24.90
C ASN A 14 -7.82 -12.72 26.16
N GLY A 15 -7.14 -13.56 26.92
CA GLY A 15 -7.67 -14.25 28.09
C GLY A 15 -6.93 -15.56 28.27
N GLN A 16 -5.60 -15.52 28.42
CA GLN A 16 -4.87 -16.74 28.74
C GLN A 16 -5.09 -17.07 30.22
N GLY A 17 -5.82 -18.17 30.41
CA GLY A 17 -5.79 -19.13 31.51
C GLY A 17 -5.07 -18.76 32.79
N LYS A 18 -5.86 -18.66 33.87
CA LYS A 18 -5.96 -19.72 34.88
C LYS A 18 -7.21 -19.49 35.72
N LYS A 19 -8.04 -20.52 35.87
CA LYS A 19 -8.92 -20.64 37.03
C LYS A 19 -8.03 -20.94 38.23
N GLU A 20 -7.74 -19.96 39.07
CA GLU A 20 -7.30 -20.19 40.45
C GLU A 20 -8.01 -19.15 41.32
N THR A 21 -8.43 -19.61 42.49
CA THR A 21 -9.42 -19.07 43.41
C THR A 21 -9.14 -17.66 43.92
N VAL A 22 -10.21 -16.86 44.00
CA VAL A 22 -10.28 -15.56 44.68
C VAL A 22 -10.00 -15.76 46.17
N ASN A 23 -9.03 -15.03 46.71
CA ASN A 23 -9.11 -14.49 48.06
C ASN A 23 -9.18 -12.97 47.96
N GLU A 24 -10.03 -12.42 48.81
CA GLU A 24 -10.53 -11.05 48.82
C GLU A 24 -9.46 -9.96 48.95
N TYR A 25 -9.90 -8.78 48.52
CA TYR A 25 -9.60 -7.43 48.99
C TYR A 25 -9.00 -6.48 47.95
N ASP A 26 -9.65 -5.33 47.90
CA ASP A 26 -9.27 -4.00 47.43
C ASP A 26 -9.94 -3.40 46.19
N ASN A 27 -10.26 -2.12 46.41
CA ASN A 27 -11.26 -1.27 45.79
C ASN A 27 -10.77 -0.62 44.50
N ASP A 28 -11.77 -0.23 43.70
CA ASP A 28 -11.80 0.93 42.82
C ASP A 28 -10.55 1.28 41.99
N THR A 29 -10.62 0.91 40.72
CA THR A 29 -10.31 1.81 39.60
C THR A 29 -11.00 1.27 38.34
N GLU A 30 -11.75 2.12 37.64
CA GLU A 30 -12.43 1.82 36.37
C GLU A 30 -11.43 1.34 35.32
N THR A 31 -11.20 0.03 35.32
CA THR A 31 -10.55 -0.69 34.24
C THR A 31 -11.64 -1.15 33.29
N SER A 32 -11.57 -0.71 32.04
CA SER A 32 -12.38 -1.27 30.94
C SER A 32 -12.20 -2.79 30.92
N LYS A 33 -13.15 -3.52 31.51
CA LYS A 33 -13.17 -4.97 31.51
C LYS A 33 -13.28 -5.43 30.05
N ASN A 34 -12.20 -5.99 29.51
CA ASN A 34 -12.23 -6.70 28.24
C ASN A 34 -13.21 -7.88 28.37
N VAL A 35 -14.41 -7.74 27.80
CA VAL A 35 -15.43 -8.78 27.90
C VAL A 35 -15.16 -9.85 26.84
N ALA A 36 -14.86 -11.08 27.28
CA ALA A 36 -14.76 -12.24 26.42
C ALA A 36 -16.16 -12.78 26.09
N ILE A 37 -16.70 -12.41 24.91
CA ILE A 37 -18.00 -12.91 24.44
C ILE A 37 -17.79 -14.26 23.75
N GLN A 38 -18.48 -15.29 24.26
CA GLN A 38 -18.50 -16.61 23.63
C GLN A 38 -19.47 -16.61 22.44
N TYR A 39 -19.01 -17.07 21.29
CA TYR A 39 -19.85 -17.27 20.12
C TYR A 39 -19.53 -18.61 19.45
N GLN A 40 -20.51 -19.14 18.72
CA GLN A 40 -20.38 -20.41 17.99
C GLN A 40 -20.67 -20.19 16.52
N ILE A 41 -19.78 -20.67 15.65
CA ILE A 41 -20.02 -20.72 14.20
C ILE A 41 -20.49 -22.12 13.86
N CYS A 42 -21.68 -22.23 13.29
CA CYS A 42 -22.25 -23.49 12.82
C CYS A 42 -22.35 -23.46 11.29
N PHE A 43 -21.94 -24.55 10.64
CA PHE A 43 -22.23 -24.79 9.24
C PHE A 43 -23.19 -25.98 9.16
N THR A 44 -24.25 -25.83 8.38
CA THR A 44 -25.24 -26.89 8.19
C THR A 44 -25.57 -26.99 6.71
N GLU A 45 -25.75 -28.22 6.25
CA GLU A 45 -26.13 -28.54 4.88
C GLU A 45 -27.31 -29.50 4.92
N GLU A 46 -28.48 -29.06 4.46
CA GLU A 46 -29.67 -29.90 4.33
C GLU A 46 -30.30 -29.71 2.96
N SER A 47 -30.65 -30.83 2.31
CA SER A 47 -31.39 -30.84 1.05
C SER A 47 -30.80 -29.95 -0.06
N GLY A 48 -29.46 -29.92 -0.17
CA GLY A 48 -28.74 -29.11 -1.17
C GLY A 48 -28.69 -27.61 -0.86
N LYS A 49 -29.12 -27.19 0.34
CA LYS A 49 -28.95 -25.82 0.84
C LYS A 49 -27.94 -25.83 1.98
N SER A 50 -27.01 -24.89 1.94
CA SER A 50 -26.00 -24.70 2.99
C SER A 50 -26.21 -23.37 3.68
N TRP A 51 -26.06 -23.33 5.00
CA TRP A 51 -26.09 -22.09 5.78
C TRP A 51 -24.97 -22.04 6.82
N ILE A 52 -24.48 -20.83 7.04
CA ILE A 52 -23.57 -20.50 8.14
C ILE A 52 -24.39 -19.72 9.16
N ALA A 53 -24.43 -20.20 10.40
CA ALA A 53 -25.04 -19.52 11.53
C ALA A 53 -23.95 -19.06 12.51
N LEU A 54 -24.16 -17.89 13.10
CA LEU A 54 -23.33 -17.35 14.18
C LEU A 54 -24.22 -17.22 15.41
N ASN A 55 -24.04 -18.11 16.38
CA ASN A 55 -24.78 -18.10 17.64
C ASN A 55 -24.03 -17.25 18.65
N THR A 56 -24.74 -16.28 19.23
CA THR A 56 -24.24 -15.44 20.33
C THR A 56 -25.09 -15.68 21.59
N PRO A 57 -24.62 -15.30 22.79
CA PRO A 57 -25.39 -15.46 24.02
C PRO A 57 -26.71 -14.69 23.94
N ARG A 58 -27.79 -15.23 24.52
CA ARG A 58 -29.13 -14.61 24.50
C ARG A 58 -29.24 -13.36 25.39
N LYS A 59 -28.39 -13.24 26.41
CA LYS A 59 -28.31 -12.07 27.29
C LYS A 59 -26.92 -11.49 27.15
N VAL A 60 -26.89 -10.21 26.82
CA VAL A 60 -25.70 -9.46 26.44
C VAL A 60 -25.84 -8.12 27.15
N ASP A 61 -24.84 -7.74 27.95
CA ASP A 61 -24.89 -6.46 28.67
C ASP A 61 -24.77 -5.28 27.70
N ALA A 62 -25.12 -4.06 28.14
CA ALA A 62 -25.10 -2.88 27.28
C ALA A 62 -23.72 -2.63 26.64
N SER A 63 -22.64 -2.94 27.36
CA SER A 63 -21.25 -2.84 26.89
C SER A 63 -20.86 -3.90 25.85
N GLU A 64 -21.57 -5.03 25.80
CA GLU A 64 -21.28 -6.16 24.93
C GLU A 64 -22.08 -6.11 23.60
N LYS A 65 -23.13 -5.27 23.56
CA LYS A 65 -24.03 -5.13 22.42
C LYS A 65 -23.31 -4.68 21.14
N SER A 66 -22.33 -3.78 21.27
CA SER A 66 -21.49 -3.31 20.15
C SER A 66 -20.68 -4.45 19.52
N TYR A 67 -20.17 -5.38 20.34
CA TYR A 67 -19.37 -6.49 19.86
C TYR A 67 -20.22 -7.58 19.18
N VAL A 68 -21.40 -7.86 19.73
CA VAL A 68 -22.39 -8.75 19.08
C VAL A 68 -22.87 -8.16 17.75
N ASP A 69 -23.04 -6.84 17.69
CA ASP A 69 -23.38 -6.18 16.43
C ASP A 69 -22.24 -6.30 15.40
N TRP A 70 -20.97 -6.14 15.81
CA TRP A 70 -19.83 -6.38 14.94
C TRP A 70 -19.77 -7.83 14.44
N LEU A 71 -19.97 -8.81 15.32
CA LEU A 71 -20.04 -10.24 14.97
C LEU A 71 -21.11 -10.50 13.89
N ARG A 72 -22.28 -9.90 14.04
CA ARG A 72 -23.39 -10.03 13.09
C ARG A 72 -23.14 -9.30 11.76
N THR A 73 -22.69 -8.05 11.80
CA THR A 73 -22.58 -7.19 10.61
C THR A 73 -21.31 -7.41 9.81
N ASN A 74 -20.21 -7.77 10.48
CA ASN A 74 -18.89 -7.91 9.88
C ASN A 74 -18.44 -9.37 9.75
N LEU A 75 -18.41 -10.13 10.86
CA LEU A 75 -17.86 -11.49 10.84
C LEU A 75 -18.73 -12.45 10.02
N LEU A 76 -20.04 -12.50 10.28
CA LEU A 76 -20.95 -13.37 9.54
C LEU A 76 -20.93 -13.06 8.03
N ARG A 77 -20.92 -11.77 7.66
CA ARG A 77 -20.82 -11.34 6.26
C ARG A 77 -19.51 -11.80 5.61
N LYS A 78 -18.39 -11.72 6.33
CA LYS A 78 -17.09 -12.22 5.84
C LYS A 78 -17.10 -13.73 5.67
N LEU A 79 -17.65 -14.48 6.62
CA LEU A 79 -17.75 -15.94 6.55
C LEU A 79 -18.56 -16.40 5.34
N VAL A 80 -19.71 -15.76 5.07
CA VAL A 80 -20.54 -16.04 3.88
C VAL A 80 -19.81 -15.69 2.59
N ASN A 81 -19.09 -14.56 2.57
CA ASN A 81 -18.28 -14.19 1.40
C ASN A 81 -17.15 -15.20 1.14
N TRP A 82 -16.44 -15.64 2.19
CA TRP A 82 -15.37 -16.62 2.10
C TRP A 82 -15.88 -18.00 1.68
N SER A 83 -17.05 -18.43 2.16
CA SER A 83 -17.64 -19.71 1.76
C SER A 83 -18.16 -19.71 0.32
N SER A 84 -18.44 -18.54 -0.25
CA SER A 84 -18.88 -18.37 -1.64
C SER A 84 -17.71 -18.39 -2.64
N GLU A 85 -16.45 -18.43 -2.18
CA GLU A 85 -15.29 -18.51 -3.07
C GLU A 85 -15.17 -19.90 -3.72
N LYS A 86 -15.39 -19.95 -5.05
CA LYS A 86 -15.31 -21.20 -5.85
C LYS A 86 -13.95 -21.88 -5.86
N LYS A 87 -12.89 -21.18 -5.44
CA LYS A 87 -11.53 -21.70 -5.34
C LYS A 87 -10.98 -21.32 -3.97
N LEU A 88 -10.75 -22.32 -3.12
CA LEU A 88 -9.95 -22.15 -1.92
C LEU A 88 -8.55 -21.69 -2.33
N ARG A 89 -8.20 -20.43 -2.01
CA ARG A 89 -6.82 -19.95 -2.10
C ARG A 89 -6.03 -20.60 -0.97
N THR A 90 -5.44 -21.75 -1.24
CA THR A 90 -4.63 -22.50 -0.26
C THR A 90 -3.25 -21.89 -0.02
N SER A 91 -2.78 -21.00 -0.89
CA SER A 91 -1.50 -20.33 -0.71
C SER A 91 -1.64 -19.13 0.23
N ILE A 92 -1.04 -19.21 1.41
CA ILE A 92 -0.78 -18.03 2.24
C ILE A 92 0.09 -17.06 1.41
N THR A 93 -0.46 -15.90 1.06
CA THR A 93 0.25 -14.90 0.24
C THR A 93 1.03 -13.87 1.05
N SER A 94 0.89 -13.86 2.38
CA SER A 94 1.53 -12.89 3.28
C SER A 94 2.07 -13.58 4.53
N LEU A 95 3.18 -13.08 5.07
CA LEU A 95 3.89 -13.66 6.21
C LEU A 95 4.34 -15.11 5.93
N ARG A 96 4.91 -15.34 4.75
CA ARG A 96 5.39 -16.67 4.32
C ARG A 96 6.66 -17.11 5.05
N LEU A 97 7.45 -16.16 5.55
CA LEU A 97 8.72 -16.44 6.22
C LEU A 97 8.60 -16.53 7.75
N VAL A 98 7.42 -16.23 8.31
CA VAL A 98 7.18 -16.27 9.76
C VAL A 98 5.89 -17.06 10.09
N PRO A 99 5.82 -17.81 11.20
CA PRO A 99 4.61 -18.51 11.58
C PRO A 99 3.46 -17.52 11.87
N VAL A 100 2.37 -17.62 11.10
CA VAL A 100 1.23 -16.68 11.17
C VAL A 100 0.61 -16.62 12.57
N ASP A 101 0.47 -17.75 13.25
CA ASP A 101 -0.12 -17.80 14.60
C ASP A 101 0.78 -17.09 15.62
N ARG A 102 2.09 -17.32 15.53
CA ARG A 102 3.09 -16.65 16.37
C ARG A 102 3.11 -15.14 16.12
N TYR A 103 3.00 -14.73 14.86
CA TYR A 103 2.89 -13.33 14.47
C TYR A 103 1.66 -12.67 15.08
N ASN A 104 0.48 -13.27 14.94
CA ASN A 104 -0.75 -12.69 15.48
C ASN A 104 -0.71 -12.54 17.01
N GLN A 105 -0.17 -13.55 17.72
CA GLN A 105 0.00 -13.48 19.16
C GLN A 105 0.93 -12.33 19.57
N LEU A 106 2.14 -12.27 19.01
CA LEU A 106 3.11 -11.24 19.37
C LEU A 106 2.66 -9.84 18.95
N TYR A 107 2.04 -9.71 17.77
CA TYR A 107 1.48 -8.44 17.30
C TYR A 107 0.45 -7.89 18.29
N ASN A 108 -0.48 -8.72 18.76
CA ASN A 108 -1.49 -8.29 19.73
C ASN A 108 -0.83 -7.89 21.06
N THR A 109 0.14 -8.66 21.54
CA THR A 109 0.90 -8.29 22.76
C THR A 109 1.60 -6.93 22.62
N LEU A 110 2.28 -6.68 21.49
CA LEU A 110 2.97 -5.41 21.25
C LEU A 110 1.97 -4.26 21.03
N LYS A 111 0.85 -4.51 20.36
CA LYS A 111 -0.23 -3.55 20.16
C LYS A 111 -0.82 -3.08 21.50
N GLU A 112 -1.03 -4.00 22.44
CA GLU A 112 -1.54 -3.66 23.77
C GLU A 112 -0.51 -2.91 24.61
N LYS A 113 0.75 -3.36 24.55
CA LYS A 113 1.86 -2.82 25.36
C LYS A 113 2.28 -1.42 24.91
N TYR A 114 2.36 -1.19 23.60
CA TYR A 114 2.94 0.03 23.03
C TYR A 114 1.92 0.85 22.24
N GLY A 115 1.04 0.18 21.49
CA GLY A 115 0.21 0.81 20.48
C GLY A 115 -0.74 1.89 21.02
N ARG A 116 -1.46 1.64 22.12
CA ARG A 116 -2.39 2.65 22.70
C ARG A 116 -1.65 3.89 23.17
N LYS A 117 -0.61 3.70 23.98
CA LYS A 117 0.22 4.78 24.51
C LYS A 117 0.84 5.63 23.39
N PHE A 118 1.39 4.99 22.35
CA PHE A 118 2.03 5.71 21.25
C PHE A 118 1.06 6.43 20.32
N VAL A 119 -0.18 5.94 20.18
CA VAL A 119 -1.24 6.69 19.47
C VAL A 119 -1.63 7.95 20.25
N GLU A 120 -1.72 7.87 21.58
CA GLU A 120 -2.09 9.00 22.44
C GLU A 120 -1.05 10.13 22.44
N ILE A 121 0.25 9.78 22.42
CA ILE A 121 1.35 10.75 22.49
C ILE A 121 1.95 11.10 21.11
N TRP A 122 1.24 10.78 20.03
CA TRP A 122 1.77 10.93 18.67
C TRP A 122 2.02 12.41 18.32
N PRO A 123 3.27 12.81 18.01
CA PRO A 123 3.62 14.22 17.82
C PRO A 123 3.40 14.71 16.37
N GLU A 124 3.23 13.79 15.43
CA GLU A 124 3.18 14.10 13.99
C GLU A 124 1.76 14.42 13.51
N LYS A 125 1.66 15.16 12.40
CA LYS A 125 0.37 15.47 11.74
C LYS A 125 -0.26 14.29 11.00
N THR A 126 0.43 13.15 10.96
CA THR A 126 0.00 11.93 10.28
C THR A 126 -0.98 11.13 11.13
N ASP A 127 -1.76 10.23 10.51
CA ASP A 127 -2.72 9.38 11.22
C ASP A 127 -2.00 8.38 12.16
N PRO A 128 -2.06 8.57 13.48
CA PRO A 128 -1.34 7.72 14.42
C PRO A 128 -1.79 6.26 14.36
N GLN A 129 -3.08 6.01 14.07
CA GLN A 129 -3.58 4.64 13.99
C GLN A 129 -2.99 3.90 12.80
N LYS A 130 -2.63 4.61 11.73
CA LYS A 130 -1.99 3.99 10.57
C LYS A 130 -0.51 3.71 10.84
N PHE A 131 0.24 4.71 11.28
CA PHE A 131 1.71 4.64 11.36
C PHE A 131 2.18 3.83 12.58
N VAL A 132 1.59 4.04 13.77
CA VAL A 132 1.98 3.30 14.98
C VAL A 132 1.76 1.79 14.79
N TYR A 133 0.61 1.39 14.24
CA TYR A 133 0.32 -0.03 14.04
C TYR A 133 1.07 -0.65 12.85
N GLU A 134 1.49 0.16 11.86
CA GLU A 134 2.41 -0.27 10.81
C GLU A 134 3.78 -0.61 11.39
N ASP A 135 4.34 0.24 12.24
CA ASP A 135 5.64 -0.01 12.89
C ASP A 135 5.58 -1.17 13.89
N VAL A 136 4.48 -1.31 14.64
CA VAL A 136 4.27 -2.47 15.52
C VAL A 136 4.24 -3.78 14.70
N ALA A 137 3.64 -3.77 13.52
CA ALA A 137 3.61 -4.93 12.63
C ALA A 137 5.00 -5.27 12.07
N ILE A 138 5.78 -4.27 11.65
CA ILE A 138 7.16 -4.46 11.18
C ILE A 138 8.04 -4.99 12.32
N ALA A 139 7.95 -4.41 13.52
CA ALA A 139 8.68 -4.86 14.70
C ALA A 139 8.33 -6.31 15.07
N THR A 140 7.04 -6.68 15.02
CA THR A 140 6.59 -8.05 15.25
C THR A 140 7.27 -9.02 14.28
N TYR A 141 7.29 -8.66 13.00
CA TYR A 141 7.88 -9.48 11.95
C TYR A 141 9.38 -9.69 12.16
N LEU A 142 10.11 -8.63 12.47
CA LEU A 142 11.55 -8.67 12.74
C LEU A 142 11.87 -9.49 13.98
N LEU A 143 11.15 -9.29 15.09
CA LEU A 143 11.37 -10.03 16.33
C LEU A 143 11.20 -11.55 16.14
N ILE A 144 10.21 -11.98 15.35
CA ILE A 144 10.02 -13.39 15.03
C ILE A 144 11.10 -13.90 14.07
N THR A 145 11.48 -13.09 13.09
CA THR A 145 12.59 -13.43 12.17
C THR A 145 13.87 -13.67 12.96
N TRP A 146 14.17 -12.82 13.93
CA TRP A 146 15.31 -12.95 14.85
C TRP A 146 15.17 -14.12 15.81
N GLU A 147 13.96 -14.41 16.31
CA GLU A 147 13.67 -15.61 17.11
C GLU A 147 13.99 -16.90 16.33
N ILE A 148 13.62 -16.95 15.05
CA ILE A 148 13.93 -18.08 14.16
C ILE A 148 15.45 -18.18 13.95
N GLN A 149 16.13 -17.08 13.62
CA GLN A 149 17.57 -17.06 13.40
C GLN A 149 18.35 -17.52 14.64
N ARG A 150 17.98 -17.06 15.83
CA ARG A 150 18.58 -17.48 17.11
C ARG A 150 18.45 -18.99 17.33
N ARG A 151 17.29 -19.57 17.02
CA ARG A 151 17.09 -21.02 17.10
C ARG A 151 17.95 -21.80 16.11
N GLU A 152 18.03 -21.34 14.86
CA GLU A 152 18.87 -21.94 13.81
C GLU A 152 20.35 -21.93 14.20
N GLN A 153 20.81 -20.84 14.82
CA GLN A 153 22.19 -20.64 15.26
C GLN A 153 22.48 -21.20 16.67
N LYS A 154 21.48 -21.76 17.36
CA LYS A 154 21.56 -22.22 18.76
C LYS A 154 22.16 -21.15 19.69
N SER A 155 21.72 -19.90 19.50
CA SER A 155 22.20 -18.73 20.24
C SER A 155 21.06 -18.08 21.00
N GLU A 156 21.33 -17.64 22.22
CA GLU A 156 20.39 -16.84 23.04
C GLU A 156 20.68 -15.33 22.94
N LYS A 157 21.77 -14.95 22.26
CA LYS A 157 22.17 -13.55 22.09
C LYS A 157 21.14 -12.80 21.24
N LEU A 158 20.66 -11.67 21.75
CA LEU A 158 19.79 -10.75 21.01
C LEU A 158 20.57 -10.06 19.87
N GLN A 159 19.86 -9.77 18.78
CA GLN A 159 20.42 -9.11 17.61
C GLN A 159 20.66 -7.63 17.90
N SER A 160 21.82 -7.13 17.50
CA SER A 160 22.06 -5.69 17.33
C SER A 160 21.58 -5.25 15.95
N PHE A 161 21.04 -4.04 15.83
CA PHE A 161 20.56 -3.52 14.54
C PHE A 161 20.81 -2.01 14.39
N VAL A 162 20.91 -1.57 13.15
CA VAL A 162 20.90 -0.16 12.73
C VAL A 162 19.70 0.03 11.81
N ASP A 163 18.87 1.04 12.08
CA ASP A 163 17.79 1.46 11.18
C ASP A 163 18.27 2.64 10.34
N LEU A 164 18.39 2.43 9.04
CA LEU A 164 18.74 3.42 8.04
C LEU A 164 17.47 3.97 7.35
N GLY A 165 16.44 4.23 8.16
CA GLY A 165 15.18 4.85 7.75
C GLY A 165 15.33 6.36 7.58
N CYS A 166 14.93 6.87 6.42
CA CYS A 166 14.85 8.30 6.18
C CYS A 166 13.43 8.80 6.47
N GLY A 167 13.31 9.81 7.34
CA GLY A 167 12.10 10.64 7.41
C GLY A 167 11.88 11.41 6.09
N ASN A 168 11.01 12.41 6.10
CA ASN A 168 10.72 13.25 4.92
C ASN A 168 11.90 14.11 4.39
N GLY A 169 13.14 13.87 4.85
CA GLY A 169 14.37 14.53 4.41
C GLY A 169 14.61 15.94 4.98
N LEU A 170 13.61 16.57 5.61
CA LEU A 170 13.71 17.96 6.09
C LEU A 170 14.76 18.11 7.20
N LEU A 171 14.77 17.20 8.17
CA LEU A 171 15.74 17.22 9.28
C LEU A 171 17.17 17.05 8.77
N VAL A 172 17.40 16.07 7.88
CA VAL A 172 18.73 15.79 7.33
C VAL A 172 19.25 16.99 6.54
N HIS A 173 18.39 17.67 5.77
CA HIS A 173 18.76 18.89 5.05
C HIS A 173 19.12 20.06 5.97
N ILE A 174 18.36 20.27 7.05
CA ILE A 174 18.70 21.31 8.05
C ILE A 174 20.05 20.99 8.66
N LEU A 175 20.28 19.76 9.10
CA LEU A 175 21.55 19.34 9.69
C LEU A 175 22.73 19.51 8.71
N GLN A 176 22.58 19.10 7.45
CA GLN A 176 23.59 19.35 6.40
C GLN A 176 23.84 20.83 6.13
N SER A 177 22.79 21.67 6.17
CA SER A 177 22.90 23.11 5.96
C SER A 177 23.58 23.83 7.13
N GLU A 178 23.48 23.25 8.34
CA GLU A 178 24.20 23.67 9.54
C GLU A 178 25.64 23.09 9.61
N GLY A 179 26.06 22.30 8.60
CA GLY A 179 27.40 21.76 8.48
C GLY A 179 27.61 20.34 9.05
N GLU A 180 26.54 19.66 9.46
CA GLU A 180 26.60 18.28 9.96
C GLU A 180 26.57 17.26 8.81
N GLU A 181 27.41 16.23 8.88
CA GLU A 181 27.50 15.21 7.83
C GLU A 181 26.41 14.13 7.97
N SER A 182 25.76 13.79 6.86
CA SER A 182 24.82 12.67 6.76
C SER A 182 25.53 11.41 6.29
N ILE A 183 25.01 10.23 6.66
CA ILE A 183 25.49 8.94 6.14
C ILE A 183 25.43 8.96 4.61
N THR A 184 26.61 8.93 3.98
CA THR A 184 26.78 8.80 2.53
C THR A 184 27.32 7.40 2.27
N PRO A 185 26.70 6.58 1.39
CA PRO A 185 27.19 5.23 1.10
C PRO A 185 28.66 5.25 0.66
N SER A 186 29.55 4.90 1.57
CA SER A 186 31.00 5.01 1.48
C SER A 186 31.65 3.92 2.34
N ALA A 187 32.96 3.74 2.20
CA ALA A 187 33.69 2.81 3.05
C ALA A 187 33.60 3.17 4.55
N GLU A 188 33.41 4.44 4.91
CA GLU A 188 33.19 4.85 6.31
C GLU A 188 31.78 4.51 6.83
N SER A 189 30.80 4.40 5.93
CA SER A 189 29.41 4.11 6.28
C SER A 189 29.13 2.61 6.42
N THR A 190 29.99 1.90 7.17
CA THR A 190 29.84 0.47 7.47
C THR A 190 29.60 0.22 8.96
N PHE A 191 28.91 -0.88 9.26
CA PHE A 191 28.45 -1.22 10.62
C PHE A 191 28.90 -2.63 11.03
N PRO A 192 30.22 -2.89 11.15
CA PRO A 192 30.74 -4.24 11.37
C PRO A 192 30.31 -4.86 12.71
N GLU A 193 29.94 -4.04 13.70
CA GLU A 193 29.50 -4.47 15.03
C GLU A 193 28.01 -4.85 15.12
N PHE A 194 27.25 -4.59 14.04
CA PHE A 194 25.80 -4.78 14.03
C PHE A 194 25.39 -6.01 13.23
N ASP A 195 24.46 -6.78 13.80
CA ASP A 195 23.97 -8.01 13.17
C ASP A 195 23.00 -7.71 12.00
N TRP A 196 22.25 -6.61 12.07
CA TRP A 196 21.20 -6.26 11.12
C TRP A 196 21.23 -4.80 10.65
N LEU A 197 21.01 -4.60 9.35
CA LEU A 197 20.60 -3.30 8.79
C LEU A 197 19.13 -3.34 8.39
N ILE A 198 18.37 -2.37 8.87
CA ILE A 198 16.95 -2.21 8.57
C ILE A 198 16.79 -1.00 7.67
N GLY A 199 16.07 -1.18 6.57
CA GLY A 199 15.61 -0.10 5.71
C GLY A 199 14.09 -0.03 5.69
N ASN A 200 13.49 0.63 6.68
CA ASN A 200 12.05 0.84 6.73
C ASN A 200 11.65 2.04 5.85
N HIS A 201 11.12 1.79 4.65
CA HIS A 201 10.74 2.86 3.70
C HIS A 201 11.89 3.85 3.41
N SER A 202 13.12 3.34 3.28
CA SER A 202 14.36 4.13 3.20
C SER A 202 14.61 4.89 1.88
N ASP A 203 13.57 5.25 1.13
CA ASP A 203 13.64 6.03 -0.12
C ASP A 203 14.88 5.73 -0.99
N GLU A 204 15.77 6.71 -1.18
CA GLU A 204 16.97 6.64 -2.02
C GLU A 204 18.01 5.62 -1.50
N LEU A 205 17.98 5.30 -0.19
CA LEU A 205 18.89 4.33 0.42
C LEU A 205 18.44 2.88 0.22
N THR A 206 17.22 2.63 -0.26
CA THR A 206 16.70 1.27 -0.50
C THR A 206 17.69 0.34 -1.23
N PRO A 207 18.26 0.70 -2.40
CA PRO A 207 19.27 -0.14 -3.08
C PRO A 207 20.64 -0.16 -2.36
N TRP A 208 20.92 0.81 -1.50
CA TRP A 208 22.18 0.87 -0.74
C TRP A 208 22.19 -0.04 0.49
N ILE A 209 21.03 -0.34 1.09
CA ILE A 209 20.97 -1.19 2.30
C ILE A 209 21.65 -2.56 2.11
N PRO A 210 21.39 -3.33 1.03
CA PRO A 210 22.09 -4.60 0.81
C PRO A 210 23.60 -4.42 0.57
N VAL A 211 24.00 -3.34 -0.08
CA VAL A 211 25.42 -3.02 -0.34
C VAL A 211 26.14 -2.73 0.98
N ILE A 212 25.58 -1.88 1.83
CA ILE A 212 26.13 -1.56 3.14
C ILE A 212 26.21 -2.83 4.00
N ALA A 213 25.18 -3.68 3.99
CA ALA A 213 25.19 -4.94 4.73
C ALA A 213 26.27 -5.91 4.21
N ALA A 214 26.47 -5.98 2.90
CA ALA A 214 27.53 -6.79 2.29
C ALA A 214 28.93 -6.33 2.70
N ARG A 215 29.15 -5.02 2.73
CA ARG A 215 30.45 -4.42 3.04
C ARG A 215 30.73 -4.31 4.54
N SER A 216 29.69 -4.26 5.38
CA SER A 216 29.82 -4.16 6.84
C SER A 216 30.40 -5.42 7.48
N SER A 217 29.81 -6.59 7.23
CA SER A 217 30.32 -7.87 7.73
C SER A 217 29.73 -9.02 6.93
N TYR A 218 30.49 -10.12 6.81
CA TYR A 218 30.02 -11.33 6.14
C TYR A 218 28.76 -11.91 6.82
N THR A 219 28.63 -11.76 8.13
CA THR A 219 27.48 -12.23 8.92
C THR A 219 26.36 -11.20 9.04
N CYS A 220 26.57 -9.96 8.59
CA CYS A 220 25.56 -8.92 8.64
C CYS A 220 24.36 -9.28 7.74
N SER A 221 23.17 -9.21 8.31
CA SER A 221 21.90 -9.44 7.62
C SER A 221 21.22 -8.11 7.30
N TYR A 222 20.26 -8.13 6.37
CA TYR A 222 19.44 -6.94 6.13
C TYR A 222 17.96 -7.25 5.99
N PHE A 223 17.15 -6.24 6.28
CA PHE A 223 15.73 -6.15 5.95
C PHE A 223 15.50 -4.84 5.20
N VAL A 224 14.75 -4.87 4.10
CA VAL A 224 14.32 -3.64 3.41
C VAL A 224 12.85 -3.70 3.02
N LEU A 225 12.14 -2.59 3.24
CA LEU A 225 10.74 -2.38 2.84
C LEU A 225 10.69 -1.22 1.83
N PRO A 226 10.70 -1.51 0.50
CA PRO A 226 10.78 -0.47 -0.53
C PRO A 226 9.47 0.33 -0.71
N CYS A 227 9.56 1.66 -0.68
CA CYS A 227 8.46 2.60 -0.91
C CYS A 227 8.58 3.38 -2.23
N CYS A 228 9.72 4.02 -2.46
CA CYS A 228 10.01 4.90 -3.58
C CYS A 228 10.93 4.21 -4.59
N HIS A 229 10.82 4.59 -5.86
CA HIS A 229 11.48 3.89 -6.98
C HIS A 229 12.78 4.61 -7.31
N PHE A 230 13.83 4.31 -6.54
CA PHE A 230 15.17 4.88 -6.73
C PHE A 230 16.16 3.80 -7.14
N ASP A 231 17.01 4.14 -8.09
CA ASP A 231 18.25 3.43 -8.38
C ASP A 231 19.37 3.95 -7.45
N PHE A 232 20.63 3.61 -7.70
CA PHE A 232 21.75 4.03 -6.86
C PHE A 232 22.00 5.54 -6.83
N ASP A 233 21.78 6.26 -7.93
CA ASP A 233 22.09 7.70 -8.07
C ASP A 233 20.93 8.53 -8.64
N ARG A 234 19.80 7.89 -8.98
CA ARG A 234 18.68 8.52 -9.71
C ARG A 234 17.35 7.84 -9.47
N LYS A 235 16.28 8.37 -10.07
CA LYS A 235 14.97 7.67 -10.09
C LYS A 235 15.05 6.45 -11.00
N PHE A 236 14.52 5.33 -10.51
CA PHE A 236 14.42 4.08 -11.26
C PHE A 236 13.48 4.25 -12.46
N SER A 237 13.95 3.89 -13.65
CA SER A 237 13.25 4.10 -14.93
C SER A 237 13.06 2.83 -15.76
N GLN A 238 13.69 1.71 -15.38
CA GLN A 238 13.61 0.45 -16.11
C GLN A 238 12.25 -0.22 -15.91
N LYS A 239 11.57 -0.58 -17.01
CA LYS A 239 10.31 -1.32 -16.96
C LYS A 239 10.43 -2.62 -17.74
N GLU A 240 10.16 -3.73 -17.07
CA GLU A 240 10.12 -5.04 -17.70
C GLU A 240 8.82 -5.20 -18.51
N ALA A 241 8.92 -5.90 -19.65
CA ALA A 241 7.74 -6.22 -20.46
C ALA A 241 6.76 -7.07 -19.64
N ASN A 242 5.46 -6.77 -19.74
CA ASN A 242 4.37 -7.43 -19.02
C ASN A 242 4.30 -7.24 -17.50
N GLU A 243 5.21 -6.46 -16.90
CA GLU A 243 5.19 -6.20 -15.45
C GLU A 243 4.71 -4.78 -15.09
N SER A 244 4.18 -4.65 -13.87
CA SER A 244 3.87 -3.34 -13.31
C SER A 244 5.18 -2.60 -12.95
N ASN A 245 5.18 -1.27 -13.02
CA ASN A 245 6.36 -0.47 -12.62
C ASN A 245 6.84 -0.83 -11.20
N TYR A 246 5.91 -1.03 -10.27
CA TYR A 246 6.27 -1.45 -8.92
C TYR A 246 6.91 -2.84 -8.88
N ARG A 247 6.43 -3.79 -9.68
CA ARG A 247 7.00 -5.13 -9.73
C ARG A 247 8.39 -5.14 -10.35
N SER A 248 8.60 -4.40 -11.45
CA SER A 248 9.95 -4.21 -12.03
C SER A 248 10.92 -3.59 -11.03
N TYR A 249 10.46 -2.62 -10.23
CA TYR A 249 11.28 -2.04 -9.17
C TYR A 249 11.61 -3.04 -8.05
N LEU A 250 10.63 -3.83 -7.60
CA LEU A 250 10.86 -4.90 -6.63
C LEU A 250 11.85 -5.95 -7.15
N ASN A 251 11.79 -6.29 -8.44
CA ASN A 251 12.75 -7.20 -9.07
C ASN A 251 14.16 -6.63 -9.05
N PHE A 252 14.32 -5.34 -9.36
CA PHE A 252 15.59 -4.63 -9.22
C PHE A 252 16.13 -4.68 -7.78
N VAL A 253 15.31 -4.37 -6.77
CA VAL A 253 15.77 -4.41 -5.35
C VAL A 253 16.19 -5.82 -4.94
N ARG A 254 15.49 -6.86 -5.42
CA ARG A 254 15.92 -8.25 -5.22
C ARG A 254 17.27 -8.52 -5.88
N GLU A 255 17.42 -8.14 -7.15
CA GLU A 255 18.65 -8.33 -7.92
C GLU A 255 19.85 -7.68 -7.23
N VAL A 256 19.69 -6.47 -6.69
CA VAL A 256 20.73 -5.79 -5.90
C VAL A 256 21.20 -6.68 -4.74
N GLY A 257 20.27 -7.27 -3.98
CA GLY A 257 20.62 -8.18 -2.90
C GLY A 257 21.35 -9.44 -3.37
N GLU A 258 20.94 -10.02 -4.50
CA GLU A 258 21.58 -11.20 -5.10
C GLU A 258 23.00 -10.89 -5.60
N VAL A 259 23.19 -9.72 -6.22
CA VAL A 259 24.51 -9.20 -6.62
C VAL A 259 25.40 -8.97 -5.41
N CYS A 260 24.84 -8.47 -4.31
CA CYS A 260 25.51 -8.34 -3.01
C CYS A 260 25.83 -9.67 -2.33
N GLY A 261 25.55 -10.79 -3.01
CA GLY A 261 25.91 -12.13 -2.56
C GLY A 261 24.98 -12.69 -1.48
N PHE A 262 23.75 -12.21 -1.39
CA PHE A 262 22.75 -12.76 -0.48
C PHE A 262 21.83 -13.76 -1.17
N THR A 263 21.37 -14.75 -0.42
CA THR A 263 20.16 -15.51 -0.76
C THR A 263 18.94 -14.67 -0.34
N VAL A 264 18.37 -13.93 -1.28
CA VAL A 264 17.30 -12.95 -0.99
C VAL A 264 15.96 -13.65 -0.84
N GLN A 265 15.30 -13.41 0.29
CA GLN A 265 13.93 -13.88 0.56
C GLN A 265 12.94 -12.72 0.40
N GLU A 266 11.85 -12.94 -0.33
CA GLU A 266 10.73 -11.99 -0.46
C GLU A 266 9.57 -12.41 0.44
N ASP A 267 8.95 -11.45 1.12
CA ASP A 267 7.69 -11.66 1.84
C ASP A 267 6.74 -10.47 1.67
N THR A 268 5.47 -10.68 2.01
CA THR A 268 4.45 -9.64 2.05
C THR A 268 3.96 -9.45 3.48
N LEU A 269 4.14 -8.24 4.03
CA LEU A 269 3.74 -7.88 5.38
C LEU A 269 2.23 -7.61 5.48
N ARG A 270 1.69 -7.76 6.69
CA ARG A 270 0.29 -7.39 7.03
C ARG A 270 0.25 -5.98 7.63
N ILE A 271 0.57 -4.99 6.80
CA ILE A 271 0.53 -3.57 7.14
C ILE A 271 -0.53 -2.82 6.32
N PRO A 272 -0.99 -1.64 6.79
CA PRO A 272 -1.95 -0.79 6.05
C PRO A 272 -1.41 -0.25 4.72
N SER A 273 -0.08 -0.16 4.55
CA SER A 273 0.55 0.33 3.32
C SER A 273 0.27 -0.54 2.09
N THR A 274 0.20 0.12 0.93
CA THR A 274 0.17 -0.55 -0.38
C THR A 274 1.55 -1.06 -0.81
N LYS A 275 2.61 -0.55 -0.19
CA LYS A 275 4.02 -0.91 -0.38
C LYS A 275 4.43 -1.80 0.79
N ARG A 276 4.09 -3.08 0.67
CA ARG A 276 4.16 -4.07 1.78
C ARG A 276 5.02 -5.29 1.46
N VAL A 277 5.68 -5.30 0.31
CA VAL A 277 6.61 -6.36 -0.06
C VAL A 277 7.97 -6.00 0.53
N CYS A 278 8.56 -6.88 1.30
CA CYS A 278 9.89 -6.70 1.89
C CYS A 278 10.88 -7.75 1.35
N PHE A 279 12.17 -7.43 1.46
CA PHE A 279 13.26 -8.33 1.14
C PHE A 279 14.20 -8.52 2.33
N ILE A 280 14.71 -9.74 2.47
CA ILE A 280 15.56 -10.14 3.58
C ILE A 280 16.77 -10.90 3.03
N GLY A 281 17.96 -10.46 3.39
CA GLY A 281 19.20 -11.21 3.14
C GLY A 281 19.82 -11.65 4.46
N LYS A 282 19.67 -12.94 4.82
CA LYS A 282 20.25 -13.53 6.04
C LYS A 282 21.51 -14.35 5.77
N THR A 283 21.59 -14.97 4.59
CA THR A 283 22.59 -15.97 4.26
C THR A 283 23.32 -15.56 3.00
N ARG A 284 24.62 -15.85 2.95
CA ARG A 284 25.46 -15.62 1.78
C ARG A 284 25.29 -16.76 0.77
N ASN A 285 25.32 -16.44 -0.52
CA ASN A 285 25.28 -17.40 -1.62
C ASN A 285 26.69 -17.76 -2.14
N TYR A 286 27.73 -17.29 -1.46
CA TYR A 286 29.15 -17.49 -1.76
C TYR A 286 29.88 -17.88 -0.47
N LYS A 287 31.12 -18.36 -0.56
CA LYS A 287 31.96 -18.68 0.60
C LYS A 287 32.79 -17.47 1.07
N PRO A 288 33.26 -17.42 2.34
CA PRO A 288 34.01 -16.27 2.85
C PRO A 288 35.25 -15.89 2.02
N GLU A 289 35.90 -16.87 1.37
CA GLU A 289 37.10 -16.64 0.57
C GLU A 289 36.81 -15.89 -0.74
N GLU A 290 35.55 -15.90 -1.20
CA GLU A 290 35.12 -15.24 -2.43
C GLU A 290 34.66 -13.79 -2.18
N LYS A 291 34.84 -13.27 -0.96
CA LYS A 291 34.37 -11.92 -0.57
C LYS A 291 34.88 -10.82 -1.49
N ASP A 292 36.17 -10.84 -1.83
CA ASP A 292 36.78 -9.81 -2.67
C ASP A 292 36.22 -9.84 -4.11
N LEU A 293 35.95 -11.04 -4.64
CA LEU A 293 35.31 -11.21 -5.95
C LEU A 293 33.87 -10.66 -5.96
N ILE A 294 33.12 -10.89 -4.88
CA ILE A 294 31.78 -10.34 -4.74
C ILE A 294 31.82 -8.82 -4.56
N ASP A 295 32.80 -8.29 -3.83
CA ASP A 295 32.95 -6.84 -3.70
C ASP A 295 33.26 -6.15 -5.03
N ASP A 296 34.12 -6.75 -5.85
CA ASP A 296 34.39 -6.31 -7.23
C ASP A 296 33.12 -6.37 -8.08
N LYS A 297 32.31 -7.43 -7.92
CA LYS A 297 31.02 -7.57 -8.63
C LYS A 297 30.02 -6.49 -8.22
N ILE A 298 29.94 -6.16 -6.92
CA ILE A 298 29.10 -5.08 -6.40
C ILE A 298 29.55 -3.74 -6.99
N ALA A 299 30.85 -3.43 -6.93
CA ALA A 299 31.40 -2.20 -7.47
C ALA A 299 31.11 -2.05 -8.97
N ASN A 300 31.32 -3.12 -9.75
CA ASN A 300 31.03 -3.12 -11.18
C ASN A 300 29.53 -2.92 -11.47
N TYR A 301 28.64 -3.57 -10.71
CA TYR A 301 27.19 -3.43 -10.88
C TYR A 301 26.72 -2.00 -10.62
N ILE A 302 27.20 -1.38 -9.53
CA ILE A 302 26.90 0.02 -9.21
C ILE A 302 27.40 0.93 -10.35
N ASN A 303 28.65 0.76 -10.78
CA ASN A 303 29.24 1.57 -11.84
C ASN A 303 28.46 1.47 -13.16
N ILE A 304 28.07 0.27 -13.58
CA ILE A 304 27.25 0.07 -14.79
C ILE A 304 25.92 0.81 -14.65
N ARG A 305 25.24 0.68 -13.50
CA ARG A 305 23.94 1.32 -13.30
C ARG A 305 24.02 2.83 -13.18
N SER A 306 25.09 3.39 -12.64
CA SER A 306 25.33 4.84 -12.59
C SER A 306 25.74 5.42 -13.96
N THR A 307 26.50 4.67 -14.77
CA THR A 307 27.01 5.14 -16.08
C THR A 307 26.09 4.87 -17.29
N ALA A 308 25.12 3.97 -17.18
CA ALA A 308 24.27 3.52 -18.30
C ALA A 308 23.41 4.60 -19.01
N SER A 309 23.45 5.87 -18.59
CA SER A 309 22.82 6.98 -19.32
C SER A 309 23.79 7.77 -20.22
N SER A 310 25.09 7.55 -20.13
CA SER A 310 26.09 8.31 -20.92
C SER A 310 26.29 7.78 -22.35
N ILE A 311 25.72 6.62 -22.71
CA ILE A 311 25.89 5.97 -24.03
C ILE A 311 24.70 6.29 -24.96
N SER A 312 24.27 7.55 -24.97
CA SER A 312 23.40 8.10 -26.03
C SER A 312 24.04 9.28 -26.78
N GLY A 313 25.38 9.31 -26.80
CA GLY A 313 26.18 10.19 -27.65
C GLY A 313 27.36 9.40 -28.18
N THR A 314 27.51 9.36 -29.51
CA THR A 314 28.69 8.87 -30.20
C THR A 314 29.93 9.62 -29.71
N ASP A 315 30.91 8.92 -29.16
CA ASP A 315 32.28 8.92 -29.70
C ASP A 315 33.16 7.96 -28.91
N GLY A 316 33.89 7.12 -29.65
CA GLY A 316 34.79 6.13 -29.10
C GLY A 316 35.99 6.77 -28.44
N ASN A 317 36.18 6.46 -27.16
CA ASN A 317 37.51 6.43 -26.57
C ASN A 317 37.61 5.21 -25.62
N PRO A 318 38.75 4.51 -25.59
CA PRO A 318 38.93 3.31 -24.79
C PRO A 318 38.96 3.68 -23.29
N PRO A 319 38.60 2.74 -22.39
CA PRO A 319 38.44 3.04 -20.97
C PRO A 319 39.78 3.47 -20.36
N ALA A 320 39.80 4.69 -19.85
CA ALA A 320 40.91 5.24 -19.10
C ALA A 320 41.05 4.53 -17.75
N LYS A 321 42.29 4.08 -17.49
CA LYS A 321 42.95 3.70 -16.23
C LYS A 321 42.10 3.57 -14.96
N LYS A 322 42.15 2.36 -14.38
CA LYS A 322 41.90 2.06 -12.96
C LYS A 322 42.48 3.16 -12.05
N GLN A 323 41.62 3.96 -11.44
CA GLN A 323 41.96 4.70 -10.22
C GLN A 323 41.39 3.95 -9.02
N LYS A 324 42.26 3.70 -8.04
CA LYS A 324 41.88 3.31 -6.69
C LYS A 324 41.16 4.49 -6.04
N THR A 325 39.84 4.44 -5.92
CA THR A 325 39.08 5.30 -5.01
C THR A 325 38.20 4.39 -4.17
N GLY A 326 38.79 3.88 -3.07
CA GLY A 326 38.06 3.07 -2.09
C GLY A 326 37.09 3.89 -1.23
N GLU A 327 37.04 5.21 -1.39
CA GLU A 327 36.31 6.12 -0.50
C GLU A 327 34.84 6.31 -0.93
N VAL A 328 34.54 6.50 -2.22
CA VAL A 328 33.17 6.82 -2.70
C VAL A 328 32.62 5.69 -3.58
N TRP A 329 31.45 5.14 -3.22
CA TRP A 329 30.86 4.00 -3.95
C TRP A 329 30.06 4.39 -5.20
N SER A 330 29.61 5.65 -5.30
CA SER A 330 29.01 6.25 -6.49
C SER A 330 29.17 7.77 -6.45
N GLU A 331 29.85 8.36 -7.44
CA GLU A 331 30.08 9.81 -7.53
C GLU A 331 28.78 10.61 -7.79
N GLY A 332 27.72 9.94 -8.28
CA GLY A 332 26.44 10.57 -8.63
C GLY A 332 25.39 10.54 -7.51
N PHE A 333 25.65 9.88 -6.39
CA PHE A 333 24.66 9.83 -5.30
C PHE A 333 24.51 11.21 -4.67
N THR A 334 23.32 11.78 -4.82
CA THR A 334 22.93 13.02 -4.14
C THR A 334 21.63 12.76 -3.39
N PRO A 335 21.60 13.02 -2.07
CA PRO A 335 20.35 13.04 -1.32
C PRO A 335 19.33 13.99 -1.96
N ARG A 336 18.04 13.74 -1.74
CA ARG A 336 16.94 14.48 -2.39
C ARG A 336 17.11 16.01 -2.26
N PRO A 337 16.91 16.80 -3.34
CA PRO A 337 16.85 18.26 -3.25
C PRO A 337 15.59 18.75 -2.49
N SER A 338 15.70 19.92 -1.85
CA SER A 338 14.74 20.47 -0.87
C SER A 338 13.31 20.73 -1.37
N GLU A 339 13.09 20.87 -2.68
CA GLU A 339 11.75 20.98 -3.27
C GLU A 339 11.47 19.85 -4.27
N GLU A 340 10.67 18.86 -3.85
CA GLU A 340 10.03 17.98 -4.82
C GLU A 340 8.80 18.70 -5.40
N LYS A 341 8.95 19.33 -6.58
CA LYS A 341 7.81 19.84 -7.35
C LYS A 341 6.82 18.71 -7.54
N SER A 342 5.70 18.74 -6.81
CA SER A 342 4.68 17.71 -6.86
C SER A 342 4.32 17.42 -8.33
N ARG A 343 4.59 16.18 -8.76
CA ARG A 343 4.27 15.72 -10.12
C ARG A 343 2.84 15.20 -10.23
N ASN A 344 2.15 15.08 -9.09
CA ASN A 344 0.73 14.76 -9.06
C ASN A 344 -0.09 16.03 -9.09
N CYS A 345 -1.13 16.04 -9.94
CA CYS A 345 -2.17 17.07 -10.04
C CYS A 345 -3.07 17.16 -8.78
N LYS A 346 -2.52 16.89 -7.59
CA LYS A 346 -3.27 16.94 -6.32
C LYS A 346 -3.76 18.36 -6.02
N SER A 347 -3.01 19.37 -6.46
CA SER A 347 -3.27 20.81 -6.26
C SER A 347 -3.62 21.55 -7.56
N VAL A 348 -4.30 20.90 -8.51
CA VAL A 348 -4.97 21.65 -9.60
C VAL A 348 -6.23 22.27 -9.01
N ASP A 349 -6.41 23.58 -9.21
CA ASP A 349 -7.58 24.30 -8.72
C ASP A 349 -8.87 23.76 -9.37
N SER A 350 -9.98 23.87 -8.65
CA SER A 350 -11.28 23.36 -9.09
C SER A 350 -11.77 24.00 -10.39
N GLY A 351 -11.38 25.24 -10.67
CA GLY A 351 -11.70 25.96 -11.90
C GLY A 351 -11.04 25.34 -13.11
N THR A 352 -9.72 25.09 -13.04
CA THR A 352 -8.95 24.42 -14.10
C THR A 352 -9.44 23.01 -14.35
N VAL A 353 -9.74 22.23 -13.30
CA VAL A 353 -10.33 20.88 -13.46
C VAL A 353 -11.68 20.97 -14.19
N SER A 354 -12.54 21.91 -13.81
CA SER A 354 -13.85 22.09 -14.45
C SER A 354 -13.72 22.51 -15.91
N HIS A 355 -12.79 23.41 -16.23
CA HIS A 355 -12.52 23.84 -17.61
C HIS A 355 -12.01 22.69 -18.49
N ILE A 356 -11.10 21.85 -17.96
CA ILE A 356 -10.60 20.67 -18.67
C ILE A 356 -11.74 19.69 -18.93
N VAL A 357 -12.54 19.40 -17.90
CA VAL A 357 -13.71 18.51 -18.00
C VAL A 357 -14.69 19.02 -19.05
N GLN A 358 -15.02 20.31 -19.04
CA GLN A 358 -15.95 20.90 -20.00
C GLN A 358 -15.41 20.87 -21.43
N THR A 359 -14.14 21.22 -21.65
CA THR A 359 -13.54 21.21 -22.99
C THR A 359 -13.51 19.80 -23.58
N VAL A 360 -13.14 18.79 -22.77
CA VAL A 360 -13.17 17.39 -23.21
C VAL A 360 -14.61 16.94 -23.48
N PHE A 361 -15.57 17.37 -22.66
CA PHE A 361 -16.99 17.09 -22.86
C PHE A 361 -17.52 17.63 -24.18
N ASP A 362 -17.25 18.90 -24.48
CA ASP A 362 -17.73 19.56 -25.70
C ASP A 362 -17.17 18.86 -26.94
N VAL A 363 -15.85 18.55 -26.94
CA VAL A 363 -15.22 17.81 -28.05
C VAL A 363 -15.81 16.41 -28.25
N LEU A 364 -16.16 15.71 -27.17
CA LEU A 364 -16.79 14.39 -27.28
C LEU A 364 -18.19 14.49 -27.89
N LEU A 365 -18.94 15.55 -27.63
CA LEU A 365 -20.30 15.74 -28.15
C LEU A 365 -20.37 16.36 -29.55
N GLU A 366 -19.38 17.17 -29.92
CA GLU A 366 -19.29 17.84 -31.23
C GLU A 366 -18.74 16.93 -32.35
N SER A 367 -18.23 15.74 -32.00
CA SER A 367 -17.75 14.78 -33.01
C SER A 367 -18.87 14.36 -33.96
N THR A 368 -18.54 14.29 -35.26
CA THR A 368 -19.42 13.78 -36.31
C THR A 368 -19.74 12.28 -36.16
N GLU A 369 -18.95 11.55 -35.36
CA GLU A 369 -19.15 10.13 -35.05
C GLU A 369 -19.81 9.90 -33.68
N CYS A 370 -20.50 10.91 -33.13
CA CYS A 370 -21.17 10.85 -31.84
C CYS A 370 -22.14 9.67 -31.72
N GLU A 371 -21.85 8.73 -30.82
CA GLU A 371 -22.75 7.62 -30.52
C GLU A 371 -24.03 8.14 -29.84
N THR A 372 -25.19 7.59 -30.18
CA THR A 372 -26.47 7.91 -29.52
C THR A 372 -27.09 6.68 -28.84
N ARG A 373 -27.98 6.91 -27.87
CA ARG A 373 -28.77 5.90 -27.17
C ARG A 373 -30.24 6.30 -27.17
N GLN A 374 -31.12 5.32 -27.38
CA GLN A 374 -32.56 5.50 -27.21
C GLN A 374 -32.92 5.22 -25.75
N LEU A 375 -33.56 6.17 -25.08
CA LEU A 375 -33.98 6.04 -23.68
C LEU A 375 -35.39 5.43 -23.58
N GLU A 376 -35.71 4.87 -22.41
CA GLU A 376 -37.03 4.29 -22.10
C GLU A 376 -38.18 5.30 -22.24
N ASP A 377 -37.89 6.60 -22.07
CA ASP A 377 -38.85 7.70 -22.18
C ASP A 377 -38.97 8.27 -23.60
N GLY A 378 -38.34 7.63 -24.59
CA GLY A 378 -38.37 8.02 -26.00
C GLY A 378 -37.42 9.16 -26.38
N ARG A 379 -36.62 9.68 -25.43
CA ARG A 379 -35.57 10.67 -25.74
C ARG A 379 -34.35 9.99 -26.36
N VAL A 380 -33.69 10.72 -27.27
CA VAL A 380 -32.38 10.36 -27.80
C VAL A 380 -31.31 11.02 -26.93
N TRP A 381 -30.40 10.23 -26.39
CA TRP A 381 -29.28 10.71 -25.57
C TRP A 381 -27.96 10.56 -26.32
N ARG A 382 -27.24 11.67 -26.50
CA ARG A 382 -25.90 11.66 -27.10
C ARG A 382 -24.88 11.16 -26.10
N LYS A 383 -24.23 10.05 -26.40
CA LYS A 383 -23.12 9.50 -25.62
C LYS A 383 -21.79 10.18 -25.96
N GLY A 384 -21.71 10.86 -27.10
CA GLY A 384 -20.45 11.38 -27.61
C GLY A 384 -19.58 10.28 -28.21
N ASP A 385 -18.46 10.71 -28.76
CA ASP A 385 -17.44 9.86 -29.37
C ASP A 385 -16.33 9.52 -28.35
N LYS A 386 -15.13 9.19 -28.82
CA LYS A 386 -13.94 8.90 -28.01
C LYS A 386 -12.79 9.80 -28.43
N VAL A 387 -12.13 10.42 -27.47
CA VAL A 387 -10.95 11.25 -27.71
C VAL A 387 -9.72 10.51 -27.21
N SER A 388 -8.70 10.39 -28.05
CA SER A 388 -7.41 9.83 -27.65
C SER A 388 -6.80 10.65 -26.51
N CYS A 389 -6.31 9.97 -25.47
CA CYS A 389 -5.60 10.62 -24.36
C CYS A 389 -4.37 11.40 -24.83
N PHE A 390 -3.83 11.08 -26.02
CA PHE A 390 -2.73 11.80 -26.64
C PHE A 390 -3.16 13.13 -27.29
N THR A 391 -4.43 13.24 -27.67
CA THR A 391 -5.01 14.45 -28.28
C THR A 391 -5.55 15.42 -27.22
N VAL A 392 -5.96 14.91 -26.06
CA VAL A 392 -6.48 15.75 -24.96
C VAL A 392 -5.54 16.92 -24.59
N PRO A 393 -4.21 16.75 -24.45
CA PRO A 393 -3.30 17.87 -24.19
C PRO A 393 -3.25 18.92 -25.32
N LEU A 394 -3.49 18.51 -26.57
CA LEU A 394 -3.47 19.39 -27.74
C LEU A 394 -4.70 20.29 -27.83
N LEU A 395 -5.80 19.91 -27.19
CA LEU A 395 -7.02 20.74 -27.11
C LEU A 395 -6.81 22.03 -26.31
N PHE A 396 -5.80 22.04 -25.43
CA PHE A 396 -5.47 23.18 -24.61
C PHE A 396 -4.22 23.86 -25.19
N ASN A 397 -4.42 24.84 -26.08
CA ASN A 397 -3.36 25.68 -26.67
C ASN A 397 -2.57 26.54 -25.64
N PHE A 398 -2.61 26.19 -24.36
CA PHE A 398 -2.09 27.01 -23.25
C PHE A 398 -1.22 26.26 -22.25
N LEU A 399 -0.53 25.18 -22.64
CA LEU A 399 0.33 24.47 -21.67
C LEU A 399 1.74 24.15 -22.18
N LYS A 400 2.47 25.19 -22.57
CA LYS A 400 3.95 25.21 -22.52
C LYS A 400 4.50 24.91 -21.10
N ARG A 401 3.62 24.87 -20.07
CA ARG A 401 3.91 24.49 -18.68
C ARG A 401 3.68 23.01 -18.34
N PHE A 402 3.08 22.19 -19.21
CA PHE A 402 2.82 20.77 -18.93
C PHE A 402 3.61 19.77 -19.78
N GLN A 403 4.47 20.22 -20.71
CA GLN A 403 5.35 19.32 -21.46
C GLN A 403 6.29 18.46 -20.58
N GLU A 404 6.40 18.76 -19.28
CA GLU A 404 7.20 17.98 -18.32
C GLU A 404 6.39 17.13 -17.33
N LYS A 405 5.04 17.12 -17.40
CA LYS A 405 4.22 16.38 -16.42
C LYS A 405 3.12 15.55 -17.10
N LYS A 406 2.99 14.31 -16.59
CA LYS A 406 2.07 13.23 -17.03
C LYS A 406 0.63 13.69 -17.28
N PRO A 407 -0.16 12.93 -18.07
CA PRO A 407 -1.56 13.24 -18.36
C PRO A 407 -2.36 13.51 -17.08
N VAL A 408 -3.19 14.54 -17.14
CA VAL A 408 -4.10 14.98 -16.08
C VAL A 408 -4.86 13.77 -15.54
N ASP A 409 -4.82 13.61 -14.22
CA ASP A 409 -5.51 12.53 -13.53
C ASP A 409 -7.02 12.85 -13.50
N PHE A 410 -7.74 12.40 -14.53
CA PHE A 410 -9.19 12.50 -14.65
C PHE A 410 -9.94 11.74 -13.53
N ASP A 411 -9.23 11.07 -12.62
CA ASP A 411 -9.78 10.36 -11.47
C ASP A 411 -10.71 11.23 -10.62
N LYS A 412 -10.55 12.55 -10.53
CA LYS A 412 -11.51 13.37 -9.76
C LYS A 412 -12.91 13.47 -10.41
N SER A 413 -13.09 12.99 -11.64
CA SER A 413 -14.36 12.98 -12.40
C SER A 413 -14.97 11.58 -12.56
N TYR A 414 -14.74 10.66 -11.60
CA TYR A 414 -15.21 9.26 -11.63
C TYR A 414 -16.67 9.05 -12.08
N VAL A 415 -17.52 10.05 -11.90
CA VAL A 415 -18.95 10.01 -12.21
C VAL A 415 -19.22 10.08 -13.72
N SER A 416 -18.46 10.87 -14.49
CA SER A 416 -18.88 11.28 -15.84
C SER A 416 -18.06 10.67 -16.98
N PHE A 417 -16.78 10.34 -16.76
CA PHE A 417 -15.90 9.83 -17.82
C PHE A 417 -15.35 8.44 -17.50
N ILE A 418 -14.94 7.73 -18.55
CA ILE A 418 -14.15 6.50 -18.47
C ILE A 418 -12.93 6.62 -19.38
N VAL A 419 -11.78 6.22 -18.85
CA VAL A 419 -10.53 6.12 -19.60
C VAL A 419 -10.23 4.64 -19.81
N SER A 420 -10.23 4.20 -21.06
CA SER A 420 -10.00 2.80 -21.43
C SER A 420 -9.31 2.71 -22.79
N GLY A 421 -8.30 1.85 -22.91
CA GLY A 421 -7.60 1.64 -24.19
C GLY A 421 -6.86 2.87 -24.73
N GLY A 422 -6.44 3.81 -23.86
CA GLY A 422 -5.76 5.03 -24.28
C GLY A 422 -6.68 6.14 -24.82
N ALA A 423 -8.00 6.01 -24.63
CA ALA A 423 -8.98 7.02 -24.99
C ALA A 423 -9.89 7.39 -23.80
N VAL A 424 -10.37 8.63 -23.82
CA VAL A 424 -11.37 9.19 -22.90
C VAL A 424 -12.73 9.21 -23.61
N GLN A 425 -13.77 8.78 -22.92
CA GLN A 425 -15.16 8.81 -23.42
C GLN A 425 -16.13 9.06 -22.26
N LEU A 426 -17.37 9.46 -22.57
CA LEU A 426 -18.41 9.58 -21.55
C LEU A 426 -18.81 8.22 -20.99
N ARG A 427 -19.08 8.20 -19.69
CA ARG A 427 -19.62 7.02 -19.01
C ARG A 427 -21.07 6.83 -19.45
N ASP A 428 -21.35 5.65 -20.02
CA ASP A 428 -22.70 5.29 -20.47
C ASP A 428 -23.58 4.90 -19.27
N LEU A 429 -24.33 5.86 -18.75
CA LEU A 429 -25.26 5.65 -17.64
C LEU A 429 -26.57 4.93 -18.06
N THR A 430 -26.77 4.65 -19.35
CA THR A 430 -27.92 3.83 -19.80
C THR A 430 -27.77 2.36 -19.42
N LEU A 431 -26.54 1.89 -19.18
CA LEU A 431 -26.24 0.54 -18.74
C LEU A 431 -26.69 0.31 -17.29
N ASP A 432 -27.16 -0.89 -16.96
CA ASP A 432 -27.52 -1.28 -15.59
C ASP A 432 -26.34 -1.15 -14.61
N GLU A 433 -25.15 -1.56 -15.06
CA GLU A 433 -23.87 -1.46 -14.33
C GLU A 433 -22.88 -0.55 -15.08
N PRO A 434 -22.97 0.78 -14.94
CA PRO A 434 -22.13 1.72 -15.67
C PRO A 434 -20.73 1.88 -15.04
N TYR A 435 -20.47 1.22 -13.91
CA TYR A 435 -19.22 1.28 -13.16
C TYR A 435 -18.52 -0.08 -13.17
N SER A 436 -17.20 -0.09 -13.40
CA SER A 436 -16.40 -1.31 -13.31
C SER A 436 -16.53 -1.94 -11.93
N LYS A 437 -16.61 -3.29 -11.85
CA LYS A 437 -16.64 -4.07 -10.61
C LYS A 437 -15.45 -3.78 -9.67
N HIS A 438 -14.35 -3.27 -10.22
CA HIS A 438 -13.17 -2.89 -9.46
C HIS A 438 -13.18 -1.44 -8.97
N SER A 439 -14.10 -0.60 -9.47
CA SER A 439 -14.21 0.82 -9.09
C SER A 439 -14.63 0.99 -7.63
N LYS A 440 -14.17 2.08 -7.00
CA LYS A 440 -14.55 2.43 -5.62
C LYS A 440 -16.07 2.63 -5.49
N LEU A 441 -16.74 3.14 -6.54
CA LEU A 441 -18.20 3.31 -6.56
C LEU A 441 -18.96 1.97 -6.62
N ALA A 442 -18.46 0.98 -7.36
CA ALA A 442 -19.13 -0.34 -7.45
C ALA A 442 -19.06 -1.14 -6.14
N LYS A 443 -18.09 -0.84 -5.26
CA LYS A 443 -17.87 -1.52 -3.97
C LYS A 443 -18.54 -0.85 -2.77
N ARG A 444 -19.06 0.37 -2.93
CA ARG A 444 -19.75 1.11 -1.85
C ARG A 444 -21.18 0.57 -1.66
N ASP A 445 -21.67 0.64 -0.43
CA ASP A 445 -23.08 0.38 -0.17
C ASP A 445 -23.92 1.46 -0.87
N LYS A 446 -24.66 1.05 -1.91
CA LYS A 446 -25.45 1.96 -2.75
C LYS A 446 -26.53 2.69 -1.95
N SER A 447 -26.95 2.15 -0.80
CA SER A 447 -27.98 2.74 0.05
C SER A 447 -27.48 3.95 0.86
N GLN A 448 -26.23 3.91 1.34
CA GLN A 448 -25.65 4.93 2.21
C GLN A 448 -25.27 6.22 1.46
N TYR A 449 -24.89 6.09 0.19
CA TYR A 449 -24.45 7.20 -0.67
C TYR A 449 -25.47 7.57 -1.74
N PHE A 450 -26.72 7.12 -1.59
CA PHE A 450 -27.79 7.42 -2.54
C PHE A 450 -28.14 8.90 -2.49
N LYS A 451 -27.93 9.61 -3.61
CA LYS A 451 -28.24 11.04 -3.81
C LYS A 451 -27.52 11.99 -2.86
N THR A 452 -26.34 11.63 -2.37
CA THR A 452 -25.51 12.52 -1.54
C THR A 452 -24.72 13.54 -2.36
N MET A 453 -24.66 13.36 -3.68
CA MET A 453 -23.99 14.25 -4.62
C MET A 453 -24.90 14.62 -5.79
N GLN A 454 -24.73 15.81 -6.35
CA GLN A 454 -25.40 16.27 -7.57
C GLN A 454 -25.01 15.42 -8.78
N CYS A 455 -25.99 15.16 -9.66
CA CYS A 455 -25.79 14.45 -10.90
C CYS A 455 -25.14 15.36 -11.94
N TRP A 456 -23.88 15.07 -12.28
CA TRP A 456 -23.14 15.87 -13.25
C TRP A 456 -23.82 15.91 -14.63
N PHE A 457 -24.37 14.77 -15.11
CA PHE A 457 -25.08 14.73 -16.39
C PHE A 457 -26.39 15.52 -16.38
N TYR A 458 -27.09 15.58 -15.25
CA TYR A 458 -28.29 16.40 -15.14
C TYR A 458 -27.96 17.90 -15.27
N SER A 459 -26.84 18.34 -14.68
CA SER A 459 -26.45 19.74 -14.68
C SER A 459 -25.70 20.21 -15.93
N ASN A 460 -24.98 19.32 -16.62
CA ASN A 460 -24.04 19.71 -17.67
C ASN A 460 -24.30 19.06 -19.04
N HIS A 461 -25.10 17.99 -19.10
CA HIS A 461 -25.40 17.34 -20.39
C HIS A 461 -26.58 18.04 -21.09
N PRO A 462 -26.47 18.42 -22.38
CA PRO A 462 -27.56 19.11 -23.08
C PRO A 462 -28.84 18.27 -23.19
N ASP A 463 -28.69 16.94 -23.31
CA ASP A 463 -29.83 16.00 -23.32
C ASP A 463 -30.29 15.58 -21.90
N GLY A 464 -29.67 16.17 -20.86
CA GLY A 464 -29.88 15.83 -19.46
C GLY A 464 -29.32 14.45 -19.07
N CYS A 465 -29.65 14.01 -17.85
CA CYS A 465 -29.28 12.68 -17.38
C CYS A 465 -30.08 11.60 -18.14
N PRO A 466 -29.43 10.52 -18.60
CA PRO A 466 -30.12 9.43 -19.30
C PRO A 466 -30.94 8.53 -18.35
N ARG A 467 -30.75 8.65 -17.03
CA ARG A 467 -31.57 7.96 -16.03
C ARG A 467 -32.67 8.88 -15.52
N THR A 468 -33.83 8.31 -15.20
CA THR A 468 -34.87 9.05 -14.47
C THR A 468 -34.37 9.43 -13.08
N ALA A 469 -34.92 10.49 -12.48
CA ALA A 469 -34.53 10.93 -11.13
C ALA A 469 -34.69 9.81 -10.08
N GLN A 470 -35.62 8.88 -10.27
CA GLN A 470 -35.82 7.74 -9.37
C GLN A 470 -34.72 6.66 -9.51
N LYS A 471 -34.25 6.41 -10.74
CA LYS A 471 -33.23 5.38 -11.05
C LYS A 471 -31.78 5.90 -10.98
N CYS A 472 -31.59 7.22 -10.90
CA CYS A 472 -30.28 7.84 -10.78
C CYS A 472 -29.77 7.75 -9.33
N HIS A 473 -28.49 7.38 -9.18
CA HIS A 473 -27.84 7.33 -7.86
C HIS A 473 -27.39 8.71 -7.36
N PHE A 474 -27.44 9.72 -8.23
CA PHE A 474 -27.08 11.11 -7.94
C PHE A 474 -28.32 12.00 -7.99
N ALA A 475 -28.32 13.08 -7.22
CA ALA A 475 -29.44 14.00 -7.10
C ALA A 475 -29.66 14.79 -8.39
N HIS A 476 -30.93 14.92 -8.81
CA HIS A 476 -31.33 15.81 -9.91
C HIS A 476 -31.88 17.12 -9.33
N GLY A 477 -31.00 18.05 -8.95
CA GLY A 477 -31.35 19.32 -8.31
C GLY A 477 -31.19 19.29 -6.79
N GLU A 478 -31.20 20.46 -6.14
CA GLU A 478 -30.89 20.60 -4.71
C GLU A 478 -31.90 19.92 -3.79
N GLN A 479 -33.18 19.94 -4.20
CA GLN A 479 -34.28 19.26 -3.52
C GLN A 479 -34.14 17.73 -3.46
N ASP A 480 -33.30 17.15 -4.32
CA ASP A 480 -33.08 15.72 -4.41
C ASP A 480 -31.81 15.27 -3.66
N VAL A 481 -31.03 16.22 -3.13
CA VAL A 481 -29.80 15.94 -2.36
C VAL A 481 -30.16 15.45 -0.96
N ARG A 482 -29.60 14.30 -0.58
CA ARG A 482 -29.72 13.73 0.76
C ARG A 482 -28.44 13.97 1.54
N LYS A 483 -28.56 14.29 2.82
CA LYS A 483 -27.40 14.31 3.72
C LYS A 483 -26.85 12.89 3.82
N GLU A 484 -25.51 12.74 3.78
CA GLU A 484 -24.88 11.48 4.13
C GLU A 484 -25.41 11.04 5.50
N GLN A 485 -25.89 9.80 5.60
CA GLN A 485 -26.15 9.21 6.90
C GLN A 485 -24.80 8.98 7.56
N SER A 486 -24.30 10.02 8.24
CA SER A 486 -23.25 9.86 9.24
C SER A 486 -23.82 8.94 10.30
N ASP A 487 -23.14 7.83 10.57
CA ASP A 487 -23.38 7.09 11.80
C ASP A 487 -23.35 8.11 12.94
N ALA A 488 -24.51 8.34 13.55
CA ALA A 488 -24.58 9.12 14.76
C ALA A 488 -23.62 8.47 15.73
N CYS A 489 -22.63 9.26 16.15
CA CYS A 489 -21.83 9.01 17.32
C CYS A 489 -22.77 8.64 18.46
N THR A 490 -22.93 7.36 18.73
CA THR A 490 -23.46 6.88 20.01
C THR A 490 -22.32 7.12 20.99
N GLN A 491 -22.57 8.05 21.91
CA GLN A 491 -21.69 8.44 23.02
C GLN A 491 -21.17 7.24 23.80
#